data_AF-M9MBC8-F1
#
_entry.id   AF-M9MBC8-F1
#
_cell.length_a   1.000
_cell.length_b   1.000
_cell.length_c   1.000
_cell.angle_alpha   90.00
_cell.angle_beta   90.00
_cell.angle_gamma   90.00
#
_symmetry.space_group_name_H-M   'P 1'
#
loop_
_entity.id
_entity.type
_entity.pdbx_description
1 polymer ?
#
loop_
_entity_poly.entity_id
_entity_poly.type
_entity_poly.pdbx_seq_one_letter_code
_entity_poly.pdbx_strand_id
1 'polypeptide(L)'
;MPAVRREANVLITGFGPFMSVVSNPSWLSVKPLHNVRLSSCDASTCAQVGEGIRIQTLQVPVHYSSVLDLVPRLHGRTPSSGSFWLDPRLDSPYGGTAGQAYPDGYPIDHPLTGFDVVIHVGVGRGGSIRLETLAHKHSYDKPDTASSLAPALSDNKRGFGKGYDQFGDIQQTTVNIGELVAWLKRRGLEVDQSWDAGRYVCDFIYYASLTNATGAKVLFIHVPPVEDGPGVQKCTEVIRNVAWWIATQCS
;
A
#
# COMPACT_ATOMS: atom_id res chain seq x y z
N MET A 1 1.84 -22.22 -29.07
CA MET A 1 1.66 -22.61 -27.66
C MET A 1 0.85 -21.50 -26.99
N PRO A 2 -0.19 -21.80 -26.19
CA PRO A 2 -0.84 -20.75 -25.42
C PRO A 2 0.20 -20.15 -24.46
N ALA A 3 0.28 -18.82 -24.41
CA ALA A 3 1.17 -18.12 -23.50
C ALA A 3 0.78 -18.53 -22.07
N VAL A 4 1.71 -19.13 -21.32
CA VAL A 4 1.53 -19.38 -19.89
C VAL A 4 1.37 -18.01 -19.24
N ARG A 5 0.15 -17.65 -18.84
CA ARG A 5 -0.09 -16.40 -18.09
C ARG A 5 0.63 -16.52 -16.75
N ARG A 6 1.44 -15.51 -16.42
CA ARG A 6 2.23 -15.46 -15.18
C ARG A 6 1.31 -15.15 -13.98
N GLU A 7 1.59 -15.74 -12.82
CA GLU A 7 0.97 -15.36 -11.55
C GLU A 7 1.22 -13.87 -11.25
N ALA A 8 0.15 -13.11 -11.01
CA ALA A 8 0.25 -11.70 -10.64
C ALA A 8 0.58 -11.58 -9.15
N ASN A 9 1.61 -10.80 -8.83
CA ASN A 9 2.09 -10.61 -7.47
C ASN A 9 1.62 -9.27 -6.93
N VAL A 10 0.82 -9.31 -5.86
CA VAL A 10 0.26 -8.13 -5.21
C VAL A 10 0.90 -7.95 -3.84
N LEU A 11 1.41 -6.76 -3.59
CA LEU A 11 1.80 -6.31 -2.26
C LEU A 11 0.71 -5.40 -1.68
N ILE A 12 0.31 -5.64 -0.43
CA ILE A 12 -0.59 -4.75 0.30
C ILE A 12 0.02 -4.37 1.64
N THR A 13 0.21 -3.08 1.91
CA THR A 13 0.73 -2.62 3.20
C THR A 13 -0.38 -2.02 4.06
N GLY A 14 -0.35 -2.25 5.37
CA GLY A 14 -1.11 -1.49 6.37
C GLY A 14 -0.18 -0.71 7.29
N PHE A 15 -0.68 0.35 7.93
CA PHE A 15 0.10 1.10 8.90
C PHE A 15 0.03 0.51 10.30
N GLY A 16 1.11 0.70 11.05
CA GLY A 16 1.19 0.45 12.48
C GLY A 16 0.40 1.44 13.35
N PRO A 17 0.43 1.25 14.68
CA PRO A 17 -0.18 2.17 15.63
C PRO A 17 0.38 3.61 15.52
N PHE A 18 -0.48 4.61 15.69
CA PHE A 18 -0.07 6.02 15.68
C PHE A 18 -1.03 6.91 16.48
N MET A 19 -0.50 7.93 17.14
CA MET A 19 -1.27 8.81 18.04
C MET A 19 -2.13 7.99 19.03
N SER A 20 -3.45 8.17 19.03
CA SER A 20 -4.40 7.44 19.87
C SER A 20 -4.84 6.08 19.28
N VAL A 21 -4.43 5.75 18.06
CA VAL A 21 -4.80 4.51 17.37
C VAL A 21 -3.84 3.42 17.81
N VAL A 22 -4.25 2.63 18.80
CA VAL A 22 -3.47 1.49 19.33
C VAL A 22 -3.61 0.27 18.42
N SER A 23 -4.81 0.03 17.90
CA SER A 23 -5.09 -1.00 16.91
C SER A 23 -5.42 -0.30 15.60
N ASN A 24 -4.63 -0.49 14.55
CA ASN A 24 -4.81 0.26 13.31
C ASN A 24 -5.67 -0.54 12.32
N PRO A 25 -6.90 -0.08 11.99
CA PRO A 25 -7.79 -0.74 11.04
C PRO A 25 -7.14 -1.07 9.70
N SER A 26 -6.22 -0.24 9.21
CA SER A 26 -5.52 -0.53 7.95
C SER A 26 -4.71 -1.82 8.02
N TRP A 27 -4.01 -2.07 9.13
CA TRP A 27 -3.28 -3.31 9.35
C TRP A 27 -4.20 -4.48 9.64
N LEU A 28 -5.21 -4.29 10.51
CA LEU A 28 -6.19 -5.33 10.83
C LEU A 28 -6.89 -5.85 9.57
N SER A 29 -7.21 -4.96 8.63
CA SER A 29 -7.91 -5.34 7.40
C SER A 29 -7.02 -6.08 6.41
N VAL A 30 -5.71 -5.80 6.36
CA VAL A 30 -4.80 -6.41 5.39
C VAL A 30 -4.11 -7.66 5.92
N LYS A 31 -3.86 -7.77 7.23
CA LYS A 31 -3.14 -8.91 7.83
C LYS A 31 -3.71 -10.27 7.42
N PRO A 32 -5.05 -10.50 7.40
CA PRO A 32 -5.63 -11.79 6.98
C PRO A 32 -5.43 -12.13 5.50
N LEU A 33 -5.00 -11.16 4.67
CA LEU A 33 -4.75 -11.37 3.25
C LEU A 33 -3.34 -11.89 2.95
N HIS A 34 -2.48 -12.02 3.96
CA HIS A 34 -1.12 -12.51 3.77
C HIS A 34 -1.10 -13.92 3.17
N ASN A 35 -0.38 -14.10 2.06
CA ASN A 35 -0.30 -15.35 1.28
C ASN A 35 -1.64 -15.89 0.75
N VAL A 36 -2.69 -15.08 0.75
CA VAL A 36 -3.94 -15.43 0.07
C VAL A 36 -3.69 -15.51 -1.43
N ARG A 37 -4.12 -16.62 -2.04
CA ARG A 37 -4.17 -16.78 -3.50
C ARG A 37 -5.61 -16.60 -3.98
N LEU A 38 -5.81 -15.71 -4.95
CA LEU A 38 -7.08 -15.55 -5.63
C LEU A 38 -7.01 -16.25 -6.97
N SER A 39 -8.09 -16.94 -7.35
CA SER A 39 -8.24 -17.56 -8.67
C SER A 39 -9.64 -17.27 -9.21
N SER A 40 -9.80 -17.37 -10.53
CA SER A 40 -11.01 -16.97 -11.27
C SER A 40 -12.18 -17.94 -11.12
N CYS A 41 -12.04 -19.04 -10.35
CA CYS A 41 -12.99 -20.14 -10.44
C CYS A 41 -14.40 -19.76 -9.95
N ASP A 42 -15.30 -19.65 -10.92
CA ASP A 42 -16.72 -19.94 -10.74
C ASP A 42 -16.86 -21.35 -10.16
N ALA A 43 -17.78 -21.50 -9.21
CA ALA A 43 -18.04 -22.74 -8.50
C ALA A 43 -18.63 -23.83 -9.41
N SER A 44 -17.84 -24.40 -10.33
CA SER A 44 -18.17 -25.62 -11.09
C SER A 44 -17.03 -26.04 -12.02
N THR A 45 -15.95 -26.61 -11.48
CA THR A 45 -15.20 -27.77 -12.04
C THR A 45 -13.81 -27.89 -11.39
N CYS A 46 -13.44 -29.13 -11.06
CA CYS A 46 -12.18 -29.50 -10.45
C CYS A 46 -11.01 -29.46 -11.46
N ALA A 47 -9.81 -29.21 -10.93
CA ALA A 47 -8.46 -29.37 -11.52
C ALA A 47 -7.80 -28.11 -12.17
N GLN A 48 -7.12 -27.36 -11.29
CA GLN A 48 -5.75 -26.83 -11.34
C GLN A 48 -5.11 -26.19 -12.60
N VAL A 49 -4.25 -25.22 -12.27
CA VAL A 49 -3.02 -24.75 -12.96
C VAL A 49 -3.20 -23.61 -13.97
N GLY A 50 -2.89 -22.38 -13.54
CA GLY A 50 -2.51 -21.30 -14.48
C GLY A 50 -2.89 -19.88 -14.11
N GLU A 51 -3.83 -19.67 -13.18
CA GLU A 51 -4.38 -18.33 -12.91
C GLU A 51 -4.39 -18.06 -11.41
N GLY A 52 -3.40 -17.30 -10.94
CA GLY A 52 -3.28 -16.96 -9.53
C GLY A 52 -2.90 -15.50 -9.36
N ILE A 53 -3.59 -14.81 -8.46
CA ILE A 53 -3.11 -13.57 -7.86
C ILE A 53 -2.63 -13.93 -6.47
N ARG A 54 -1.33 -13.74 -6.18
CA ARG A 54 -0.77 -13.93 -4.85
C ARG A 54 -0.72 -12.60 -4.13
N ILE A 55 -1.38 -12.51 -2.97
CA ILE A 55 -1.30 -11.35 -2.09
C ILE A 55 -0.25 -11.61 -1.01
N GLN A 56 0.66 -10.66 -0.83
CA GLN A 56 1.58 -10.58 0.30
C GLN A 56 1.36 -9.27 1.03
N THR A 57 1.60 -9.27 2.33
CA THR A 57 1.27 -8.11 3.17
C THR A 57 2.38 -7.77 4.14
N LEU A 58 2.55 -6.46 4.39
CA LEU A 58 3.52 -5.91 5.33
C LEU A 58 2.86 -4.86 6.22
N GLN A 59 3.41 -4.69 7.42
CA GLN A 59 3.04 -3.59 8.30
C GLN A 59 4.14 -2.52 8.22
N VAL A 60 3.76 -1.26 8.03
CA VAL A 60 4.70 -0.14 7.88
C VAL A 60 4.55 0.80 9.07
N PRO A 61 5.63 1.24 9.73
CA PRO A 61 5.53 2.26 10.77
C PRO A 61 5.08 3.60 10.18
N VAL A 62 4.39 4.41 10.97
CA VAL A 62 4.07 5.80 10.62
C VAL A 62 5.33 6.65 10.86
N HIS A 63 6.31 6.51 9.97
CA HIS A 63 7.66 7.10 10.11
C HIS A 63 8.27 7.45 8.75
N TYR A 64 8.68 8.72 8.56
CA TYR A 64 9.14 9.21 7.26
C TYR A 64 10.42 8.52 6.77
N SER A 65 11.39 8.31 7.66
CA SER A 65 12.67 7.68 7.30
C SER A 65 12.48 6.22 6.86
N SER A 66 11.56 5.50 7.50
CA SER A 66 11.23 4.12 7.12
C SER A 66 10.59 4.05 5.75
N VAL A 67 9.74 5.02 5.38
CA VAL A 67 9.15 5.09 4.03
C VAL A 67 10.24 5.30 2.97
N LEU A 68 11.18 6.23 3.22
CA LEU A 68 12.28 6.52 2.30
C LEU A 68 13.23 5.33 2.09
N ASP A 69 13.42 4.49 3.10
CA ASP A 69 14.21 3.25 2.98
C ASP A 69 13.41 2.09 2.37
N LEU A 70 12.21 1.81 2.87
CA LEU A 70 11.46 0.60 2.52
C LEU A 70 10.85 0.69 1.12
N VAL A 71 10.20 1.81 0.76
CA VAL A 71 9.41 1.89 -0.49
C VAL A 71 10.25 1.69 -1.74
N PRO A 72 11.44 2.29 -1.91
CA PRO A 72 12.29 1.98 -3.06
C PRO A 72 12.57 0.48 -3.18
N ARG A 73 12.81 -0.21 -2.05
CA ARG A 73 13.08 -1.65 -2.03
C ARG A 73 11.85 -2.49 -2.41
N LEU A 74 10.65 -2.07 -2.02
CA LEU A 74 9.40 -2.71 -2.45
C LEU A 74 9.25 -2.68 -3.99
N HIS A 75 9.83 -1.68 -4.65
CA HIS A 75 9.84 -1.51 -6.11
C HIS A 75 11.15 -1.97 -6.77
N GLY A 76 12.00 -2.73 -6.05
CA GLY A 76 13.24 -3.27 -6.60
C GLY A 76 14.34 -2.22 -6.83
N ARG A 77 14.28 -1.08 -6.14
CA ARG A 77 15.25 0.01 -6.23
C ARG A 77 16.08 0.15 -4.95
N THR A 78 17.26 0.72 -5.10
CA THR A 78 18.10 1.13 -3.95
C THR A 78 17.58 2.45 -3.40
N PRO A 79 17.37 2.58 -2.06
CA PRO A 79 16.95 3.84 -1.47
C PRO A 79 18.05 4.90 -1.57
N SER A 80 17.68 6.14 -1.88
CA SER A 80 18.60 7.29 -1.93
C SER A 80 18.82 7.94 -0.57
N SER A 81 17.94 7.67 0.39
CA SER A 81 17.89 8.25 1.72
C SER A 81 16.99 7.41 2.62
N GLY A 82 16.88 7.78 3.90
CA GLY A 82 16.11 7.05 4.88
C GLY A 82 16.90 5.93 5.54
N SER A 83 16.28 5.35 6.57
CA SER A 83 16.86 4.26 7.35
C SER A 83 15.73 3.42 7.91
N PHE A 84 15.98 2.11 8.00
CA PHE A 84 15.12 1.22 8.77
C PHE A 84 14.95 1.74 10.20
N TRP A 85 13.73 1.67 10.71
CA TRP A 85 13.39 1.95 12.10
C TRP A 85 12.41 0.88 12.57
N LEU A 86 12.79 0.17 13.64
CA LEU A 86 11.94 -0.82 14.27
C LEU A 86 11.01 -0.14 15.27
N ASP A 87 9.73 -0.12 14.96
CA ASP A 87 8.70 0.20 15.94
C ASP A 87 8.32 -1.08 16.70
N PRO A 88 8.60 -1.18 18.01
CA PRO A 88 8.33 -2.38 18.78
C PRO A 88 6.83 -2.68 18.94
N ARG A 89 5.95 -1.76 18.53
CA ARG A 89 4.49 -1.93 18.54
C ARG A 89 3.96 -2.63 17.29
N LEU A 90 4.80 -2.87 16.28
CA LEU A 90 4.38 -3.60 15.08
C LEU A 90 4.37 -5.10 15.31
N ASP A 91 3.50 -5.77 14.57
CA ASP A 91 3.42 -7.23 14.54
C ASP A 91 4.67 -7.79 13.88
N SER A 92 5.49 -8.49 14.66
CA SER A 92 6.60 -9.26 14.10
C SER A 92 6.07 -10.51 13.36
N PRO A 93 6.66 -10.90 12.21
CA PRO A 93 7.76 -10.23 11.51
C PRO A 93 7.30 -9.19 10.46
N TYR A 94 6.00 -8.90 10.37
CA TYR A 94 5.42 -8.03 9.33
C TYR A 94 5.92 -6.58 9.36
N GLY A 95 6.30 -6.07 10.54
CA GLY A 95 6.92 -4.76 10.75
C GLY A 95 8.43 -4.70 10.50
N GLY A 96 9.05 -5.84 10.19
CA GLY A 96 10.50 -5.97 10.05
C GLY A 96 11.19 -6.53 11.30
N THR A 97 12.40 -7.03 11.11
CA THR A 97 13.20 -7.67 12.17
C THR A 97 14.48 -6.87 12.42
N ALA A 98 14.80 -6.61 13.70
CA ALA A 98 16.01 -5.88 14.07
C ALA A 98 17.27 -6.48 13.43
N GLY A 99 18.09 -5.64 12.82
CA GLY A 99 19.37 -6.05 12.22
C GLY A 99 19.25 -6.76 10.87
N GLN A 100 18.04 -6.93 10.33
CA GLN A 100 17.83 -7.54 9.03
C GLN A 100 17.31 -6.49 8.03
N ALA A 101 17.88 -6.48 6.83
CA ALA A 101 17.41 -5.62 5.76
C ALA A 101 16.21 -6.26 5.04
N TYR A 102 15.42 -5.45 4.34
CA TYR A 102 14.47 -5.98 3.37
C TYR A 102 15.22 -6.67 2.20
N PRO A 103 14.73 -7.83 1.70
CA PRO A 103 13.50 -8.52 2.09
C PRO A 103 13.65 -9.44 3.31
N ASP A 104 14.86 -9.86 3.66
CA ASP A 104 15.14 -10.92 4.64
C ASP A 104 14.54 -10.67 6.04
N GLY A 105 14.38 -9.40 6.43
CA GLY A 105 13.77 -9.00 7.70
C GLY A 105 12.26 -9.15 7.79
N TYR A 106 11.59 -9.55 6.70
CA TYR A 106 10.13 -9.53 6.54
C TYR A 106 9.61 -10.89 6.05
N PRO A 107 8.34 -11.25 6.33
CA PRO A 107 7.73 -12.48 5.83
C PRO A 107 7.31 -12.31 4.36
N ILE A 108 8.25 -12.01 3.47
CA ILE A 108 7.95 -11.67 2.08
C ILE A 108 8.84 -12.42 1.10
N ASP A 109 8.21 -13.03 0.11
CA ASP A 109 8.86 -13.57 -1.07
C ASP A 109 8.86 -12.47 -2.14
N HIS A 110 9.88 -11.60 -2.16
CA HIS A 110 9.97 -10.54 -3.17
C HIS A 110 10.07 -11.15 -4.58
N PRO A 111 9.14 -10.87 -5.51
CA PRO A 111 9.17 -11.49 -6.83
C PRO A 111 10.38 -11.04 -7.63
N LEU A 112 11.03 -11.95 -8.37
CA LEU A 112 12.19 -11.63 -9.21
C LEU A 112 11.91 -10.53 -10.25
N THR A 113 10.67 -10.45 -10.72
CA THR A 113 10.22 -9.43 -11.68
C THR A 113 9.57 -8.21 -11.00
N GLY A 114 9.61 -8.12 -9.68
CA GLY A 114 8.87 -7.15 -8.88
C GLY A 114 7.37 -7.47 -8.76
N PHE A 115 6.69 -6.68 -7.92
CA PHE A 115 5.24 -6.74 -7.78
C PHE A 115 4.53 -6.13 -8.99
N ASP A 116 3.42 -6.73 -9.38
CA ASP A 116 2.52 -6.23 -10.41
C ASP A 116 1.61 -5.12 -9.90
N VAL A 117 1.26 -5.22 -8.62
CA VAL A 117 0.37 -4.28 -7.93
C VAL A 117 0.92 -4.01 -6.54
N VAL A 118 0.95 -2.75 -6.15
CA VAL A 118 1.27 -2.31 -4.78
C VAL A 118 0.13 -1.45 -4.25
N ILE A 119 -0.53 -1.91 -3.20
CA ILE A 119 -1.62 -1.19 -2.53
C ILE A 119 -1.14 -0.78 -1.15
N HIS A 120 -1.26 0.50 -0.83
CA HIS A 120 -1.05 1.01 0.51
C HIS A 120 -2.39 1.31 1.17
N VAL A 121 -2.56 0.92 2.42
CA VAL A 121 -3.80 1.12 3.17
C VAL A 121 -3.47 1.92 4.42
N GLY A 122 -4.24 2.98 4.66
CA GLY A 122 -4.16 3.80 5.86
C GLY A 122 -5.53 4.15 6.41
N VAL A 123 -5.57 4.62 7.66
CA VAL A 123 -6.81 5.07 8.29
C VAL A 123 -7.09 6.51 7.89
N GLY A 124 -8.27 6.74 7.34
CA GLY A 124 -8.76 8.05 6.97
C GLY A 124 -9.74 8.65 7.98
N ARG A 125 -10.52 9.62 7.53
CA ARG A 125 -11.64 10.16 8.31
C ARG A 125 -12.81 9.17 8.34
N GLY A 126 -13.75 9.34 9.27
CA GLY A 126 -15.01 8.59 9.27
C GLY A 126 -15.78 8.73 7.95
N GLY A 127 -16.55 7.70 7.60
CA GLY A 127 -17.34 7.63 6.36
C GLY A 127 -17.03 6.38 5.54
N SER A 128 -17.06 6.53 4.21
CA SER A 128 -16.77 5.47 3.24
C SER A 128 -15.28 5.17 3.13
N ILE A 129 -14.97 3.97 2.62
CA ILE A 129 -13.62 3.62 2.16
C ILE A 129 -13.32 4.46 0.91
N ARG A 130 -12.12 5.05 0.84
CA ARG A 130 -11.73 5.95 -0.26
C ARG A 130 -10.54 5.42 -1.04
N LEU A 131 -10.63 5.50 -2.37
CA LEU A 131 -9.56 5.15 -3.30
C LEU A 131 -8.90 6.45 -3.78
N GLU A 132 -7.61 6.63 -3.48
CA GLU A 132 -6.89 7.87 -3.73
C GLU A 132 -6.36 7.95 -5.16
N THR A 133 -6.63 9.07 -5.83
CA THR A 133 -6.26 9.28 -7.24
C THR A 133 -4.85 9.84 -7.39
N LEU A 134 -4.37 10.60 -6.41
CA LEU A 134 -3.10 11.32 -6.49
C LEU A 134 -2.40 11.43 -5.14
N ALA A 135 -1.12 11.77 -5.19
CA ALA A 135 -0.27 12.09 -4.04
C ALA A 135 0.59 13.34 -4.31
N HIS A 136 1.09 13.97 -3.25
CA HIS A 136 1.82 15.24 -3.33
C HIS A 136 3.31 15.06 -3.04
N LYS A 137 4.18 15.93 -3.57
CA LYS A 137 5.63 15.88 -3.30
C LYS A 137 6.03 16.56 -2.00
N HIS A 138 5.18 17.45 -1.48
CA HIS A 138 5.54 18.50 -0.53
C HIS A 138 4.48 18.70 0.56
N SER A 139 4.76 19.62 1.49
CA SER A 139 3.84 20.09 2.55
C SER A 139 3.61 19.09 3.68
N TYR A 140 4.63 18.29 3.99
CA TYR A 140 4.63 17.29 5.06
C TYR A 140 5.14 17.88 6.37
N ASP A 141 4.32 18.75 6.98
CA ASP A 141 4.74 19.55 8.15
C ASP A 141 4.39 18.92 9.50
N LYS A 142 3.72 17.76 9.49
CA LYS A 142 3.31 17.05 10.70
C LYS A 142 4.41 16.09 11.17
N PRO A 143 4.69 16.02 12.47
CA PRO A 143 5.61 15.02 13.00
C PRO A 143 5.03 13.61 12.87
N ASP A 144 5.89 12.65 12.58
CA ASP A 144 5.58 11.23 12.59
C ASP A 144 5.58 10.65 14.02
N THR A 145 5.43 9.33 14.18
CA THR A 145 5.34 8.72 15.52
C THR A 145 6.64 8.76 16.32
N ALA A 146 7.77 9.03 15.67
CA ALA A 146 9.05 9.26 16.32
C ALA A 146 9.30 10.76 16.56
N SER A 147 8.26 11.60 16.47
CA SER A 147 8.36 13.06 16.53
C SER A 147 9.27 13.67 15.46
N SER A 148 9.57 12.92 14.40
CA SER A 148 10.42 13.37 13.31
C SER A 148 9.59 14.02 12.21
N LEU A 149 10.14 15.05 11.58
CA LEU A 149 9.52 15.72 10.45
C LEU A 149 10.05 15.12 9.14
N ALA A 150 9.26 15.25 8.06
CA ALA A 150 9.74 14.93 6.73
C ALA A 150 10.98 15.77 6.36
N PRO A 151 11.83 15.29 5.43
CA PRO A 151 13.07 15.98 5.05
C PRO A 151 12.83 17.46 4.71
N ALA A 152 13.69 18.32 5.24
CA ALA A 152 13.66 19.74 4.92
C ALA A 152 14.27 19.98 3.54
N LEU A 153 13.55 20.72 2.70
CA LEU A 153 14.00 21.17 1.37
C LEU A 153 14.44 22.64 1.41
N SER A 154 13.79 23.43 2.26
CA SER A 154 14.13 24.81 2.61
C SER A 154 13.45 25.16 3.96
N ASP A 155 13.66 26.38 4.47
CA ASP A 155 13.21 26.82 5.80
C ASP A 155 11.74 26.54 6.12
N ASN A 156 10.85 26.59 5.11
CA ASN A 156 9.41 26.35 5.25
C ASN A 156 8.86 25.32 4.27
N LYS A 157 9.70 24.41 3.76
CA LYS A 157 9.27 23.41 2.78
C LYS A 157 9.84 22.05 3.14
N ARG A 158 8.95 21.07 3.30
CA ARG A 158 9.29 19.67 3.58
C ARG A 158 8.74 18.72 2.54
N GLY A 159 9.45 17.62 2.31
CA GLY A 159 9.01 16.54 1.45
C GLY A 159 10.14 15.86 0.71
N PHE A 160 9.89 15.49 -0.54
CA PHE A 160 10.85 14.73 -1.34
C PHE A 160 11.89 15.64 -2.02
N GLY A 161 13.16 15.41 -1.69
CA GLY A 161 14.32 16.11 -2.23
C GLY A 161 15.17 15.21 -3.12
N LYS A 162 16.47 15.11 -2.82
CA LYS A 162 17.46 14.37 -3.61
C LYS A 162 16.99 12.96 -4.00
N GLY A 163 16.98 12.69 -5.30
CA GLY A 163 16.54 11.42 -5.89
C GLY A 163 15.08 11.42 -6.37
N TYR A 164 14.34 12.47 -6.04
CA TYR A 164 12.98 12.72 -6.53
C TYR A 164 12.89 14.00 -7.36
N ASP A 165 14.02 14.63 -7.68
CA ASP A 165 14.12 15.92 -8.34
C ASP A 165 13.39 15.94 -9.70
N GLN A 166 13.43 14.83 -10.42
CA GLN A 166 12.82 14.63 -11.74
C GLN A 166 11.28 14.51 -11.73
N PHE A 167 10.67 14.24 -10.57
CA PHE A 167 9.22 14.01 -10.49
C PHE A 167 8.48 15.31 -10.22
N GLY A 168 7.29 15.45 -10.82
CA GLY A 168 6.40 16.59 -10.59
C GLY A 168 5.81 16.63 -9.19
N ASP A 169 5.27 17.78 -8.80
CA ASP A 169 4.72 18.04 -7.47
C ASP A 169 3.51 17.18 -7.12
N ILE A 170 2.82 16.64 -8.14
CA ILE A 170 1.70 15.72 -8.01
C ILE A 170 2.00 14.48 -8.85
N GLN A 171 1.72 13.31 -8.29
CA GLN A 171 1.73 12.04 -9.03
C GLN A 171 0.35 11.41 -8.97
N GLN A 172 -0.10 10.85 -10.09
CA GLN A 172 -1.40 10.20 -10.21
C GLN A 172 -1.22 8.71 -10.48
N THR A 173 -2.14 7.90 -9.96
CA THR A 173 -2.18 6.48 -10.30
C THR A 173 -2.61 6.27 -11.75
N THR A 174 -2.08 5.21 -12.36
CA THR A 174 -2.52 4.72 -13.67
C THR A 174 -3.77 3.84 -13.59
N VAL A 175 -4.24 3.52 -12.38
CA VAL A 175 -5.47 2.77 -12.14
C VAL A 175 -6.67 3.65 -12.47
N ASN A 176 -7.59 3.16 -13.31
CA ASN A 176 -8.85 3.87 -13.58
C ASN A 176 -9.79 3.78 -12.36
N ILE A 177 -9.69 4.77 -11.47
CA ILE A 177 -10.45 4.79 -10.20
C ILE A 177 -11.95 4.88 -10.45
N GLY A 178 -12.40 5.61 -11.46
CA GLY A 178 -13.82 5.72 -11.79
C GLY A 178 -14.44 4.36 -12.15
N GLU A 179 -13.76 3.58 -12.99
CA GLU A 179 -14.20 2.23 -13.36
C GLU A 179 -14.14 1.26 -12.18
N LEU A 180 -13.08 1.32 -11.37
CA LEU A 180 -12.93 0.50 -10.18
C LEU A 180 -14.05 0.78 -9.16
N VAL A 181 -14.35 2.05 -8.88
CA VAL A 181 -15.46 2.46 -8.00
C VAL A 181 -16.79 1.95 -8.55
N ALA A 182 -17.05 2.13 -9.84
CA ALA A 182 -18.29 1.65 -10.46
C ALA A 182 -18.41 0.11 -10.39
N TRP A 183 -17.30 -0.61 -10.58
CA TRP A 183 -17.27 -2.07 -10.48
C TRP A 183 -17.52 -2.56 -9.05
N LEU A 184 -16.95 -1.90 -8.04
CA LEU A 184 -17.19 -2.22 -6.63
C LEU A 184 -18.64 -1.93 -6.20
N LYS A 185 -19.19 -0.76 -6.58
CA LYS A 185 -20.58 -0.39 -6.25
C LYS A 185 -21.60 -1.37 -6.84
N ARG A 186 -21.38 -1.87 -8.07
CA ARG A 186 -22.24 -2.91 -8.67
C ARG A 186 -22.24 -4.23 -7.89
N ARG A 187 -21.26 -4.46 -7.02
CA ARG A 187 -21.15 -5.66 -6.16
C ARG A 187 -21.62 -5.38 -4.73
N GLY A 188 -22.26 -4.22 -4.48
CA GLY A 188 -22.72 -3.81 -3.15
C GLY A 188 -21.59 -3.32 -2.23
N LEU A 189 -20.40 -3.04 -2.79
CA LEU A 189 -19.25 -2.56 -2.03
C LEU A 189 -19.17 -1.03 -2.11
N GLU A 190 -19.50 -0.37 -1.00
CA GLU A 190 -19.51 1.09 -0.88
C GLU A 190 -18.10 1.66 -0.74
N VAL A 191 -17.64 2.34 -1.79
CA VAL A 191 -16.37 3.07 -1.86
C VAL A 191 -16.53 4.39 -2.60
N ASP A 192 -15.65 5.36 -2.33
CA ASP A 192 -15.63 6.62 -3.09
C ASP A 192 -14.24 6.94 -3.63
N GLN A 193 -14.19 7.70 -4.72
CA GLN A 193 -12.95 8.27 -5.23
C GLN A 193 -12.54 9.46 -4.38
N SER A 194 -11.23 9.58 -4.11
CA SER A 194 -10.63 10.73 -3.45
C SER A 194 -9.50 11.31 -4.31
N TRP A 195 -9.31 12.62 -4.23
CA TRP A 195 -8.29 13.39 -4.96
C TRP A 195 -7.28 14.03 -4.01
N ASP A 196 -7.31 13.68 -2.73
CA ASP A 196 -6.44 14.24 -1.72
C ASP A 196 -6.25 13.23 -0.58
N ALA A 197 -5.11 12.53 -0.60
CA ALA A 197 -4.71 11.61 0.45
C ALA A 197 -4.25 12.34 1.74
N GLY A 198 -4.37 13.66 1.79
CA GLY A 198 -3.88 14.52 2.86
C GLY A 198 -2.44 14.93 2.63
N ARG A 199 -1.75 15.28 3.73
CA ARG A 199 -0.31 15.61 3.74
C ARG A 199 0.33 15.09 5.03
N TYR A 200 0.24 13.78 5.20
CA TYR A 200 0.89 13.05 6.29
C TYR A 200 1.60 11.81 5.72
N VAL A 201 1.99 10.86 6.57
CA VAL A 201 2.73 9.67 6.14
C VAL A 201 1.95 8.82 5.12
N CYS A 202 0.61 8.84 5.14
CA CYS A 202 -0.25 8.19 4.13
C CYS A 202 -0.01 8.71 2.71
N ASP A 203 -0.07 10.03 2.51
CA ASP A 203 0.22 10.65 1.21
C ASP A 203 1.71 10.50 0.86
N PHE A 204 2.60 10.54 1.85
CA PHE A 204 4.04 10.36 1.67
C PHE A 204 4.41 8.97 1.13
N ILE A 205 3.91 7.88 1.73
CA ILE A 205 4.14 6.53 1.21
C ILE A 205 3.55 6.36 -0.19
N TYR A 206 2.40 7.00 -0.46
CA TYR A 206 1.77 6.92 -1.76
C TYR A 206 2.61 7.61 -2.85
N TYR A 207 3.07 8.83 -2.60
CA TYR A 207 3.95 9.55 -3.52
C TYR A 207 5.27 8.81 -3.74
N ALA A 208 5.90 8.32 -2.67
CA ALA A 208 7.12 7.51 -2.77
C ALA A 208 6.89 6.27 -3.65
N SER A 209 5.75 5.61 -3.51
CA SER A 209 5.43 4.39 -4.25
C SER A 209 5.15 4.68 -5.73
N LEU A 210 4.35 5.71 -6.04
CA LEU A 210 4.06 6.14 -7.41
C LEU A 210 5.33 6.51 -8.19
N THR A 211 6.30 7.16 -7.54
CA THR A 211 7.54 7.60 -8.19
C THR A 211 8.60 6.50 -8.32
N ASN A 212 8.55 5.49 -7.45
CA ASN A 212 9.47 4.35 -7.51
C ASN A 212 8.96 3.21 -8.42
N ALA A 213 7.67 3.14 -8.72
CA ALA A 213 7.13 2.15 -9.63
C ALA A 213 7.70 2.30 -11.06
N THR A 214 8.18 1.19 -11.63
CA THR A 214 8.62 1.11 -13.05
C THR A 214 7.62 0.39 -13.95
N GLY A 215 6.71 -0.39 -13.36
CA GLY A 215 5.67 -1.14 -14.07
C GLY A 215 4.52 -1.60 -13.17
N ALA A 216 4.69 -1.55 -11.85
CA ALA A 216 3.63 -1.87 -10.90
C ALA A 216 2.50 -0.83 -10.95
N LYS A 217 1.25 -1.29 -10.87
CA LYS A 217 0.10 -0.42 -10.60
C LYS A 217 0.07 -0.09 -9.10
N VAL A 218 0.03 1.18 -8.76
CA VAL A 218 0.07 1.65 -7.36
C VAL A 218 -1.25 2.30 -6.98
N LEU A 219 -1.79 1.96 -5.81
CA LEU A 219 -2.98 2.61 -5.26
C LEU A 219 -2.83 2.84 -3.76
N PHE A 220 -3.43 3.92 -3.27
CA PHE A 220 -3.65 4.12 -1.84
C PHE A 220 -5.14 4.03 -1.50
N ILE A 221 -5.47 3.39 -0.38
CA ILE A 221 -6.83 3.20 0.14
C ILE A 221 -6.90 3.77 1.56
N HIS A 222 -7.81 4.72 1.78
CA HIS A 222 -8.18 5.11 3.14
C HIS A 222 -9.38 4.28 3.62
N VAL A 223 -9.20 3.56 4.72
CA VAL A 223 -10.29 2.88 5.45
C VAL A 223 -10.80 3.76 6.59
N PRO A 224 -12.09 3.66 6.97
CA PRO A 224 -12.59 4.39 8.13
C PRO A 224 -11.94 3.88 9.44
N PRO A 225 -11.98 4.69 10.52
CA PRO A 225 -11.46 4.31 11.83
C PRO A 225 -12.41 3.33 12.55
N VAL A 226 -12.63 2.15 11.96
CA VAL A 226 -13.49 1.08 12.49
C VAL A 226 -12.63 -0.05 13.03
N GLU A 227 -12.77 -0.32 14.32
CA GLU A 227 -12.00 -1.37 15.02
C GLU A 227 -12.86 -2.59 15.39
N ASP A 228 -14.17 -2.53 15.11
CA ASP A 228 -15.05 -3.68 15.31
C ASP A 228 -14.84 -4.73 14.22
N GLY A 229 -15.08 -6.00 14.57
CA GLY A 229 -14.93 -7.12 13.63
C GLY A 229 -15.62 -6.85 12.28
N PRO A 230 -16.94 -6.57 12.27
CA PRO A 230 -17.70 -6.32 11.04
C PRO A 230 -17.11 -5.20 10.16
N GLY A 231 -16.71 -4.07 10.76
CA GLY A 231 -16.08 -2.97 10.03
C GLY A 231 -14.75 -3.36 9.39
N VAL A 232 -13.89 -4.07 10.14
CA VAL A 232 -12.61 -4.57 9.64
C VAL A 232 -12.82 -5.57 8.50
N GLN A 233 -13.78 -6.49 8.63
CA GLN A 233 -14.09 -7.51 7.62
C GLN A 233 -14.60 -6.89 6.32
N LYS A 234 -15.46 -5.87 6.41
CA LYS A 234 -15.89 -5.10 5.24
C LYS A 234 -14.70 -4.44 4.52
N CYS A 235 -13.77 -3.87 5.28
CA CYS A 235 -12.56 -3.28 4.70
C CYS A 235 -11.68 -4.35 4.03
N THR A 236 -11.48 -5.51 4.67
CA THR A 236 -10.75 -6.65 4.08
C THR A 236 -11.37 -7.11 2.76
N GLU A 237 -12.70 -7.22 2.71
CA GLU A 237 -13.42 -7.62 1.50
C GLU A 237 -13.21 -6.63 0.36
N VAL A 238 -13.34 -5.32 0.63
CA VAL A 238 -13.11 -4.28 -0.37
C VAL A 238 -11.67 -4.32 -0.88
N ILE A 239 -10.68 -4.38 0.02
CA ILE A 239 -9.26 -4.40 -0.34
C ILE A 239 -8.93 -5.63 -1.20
N ARG A 240 -9.49 -6.80 -0.86
CA ARG A 240 -9.35 -8.04 -1.64
C ARG A 240 -9.94 -7.88 -3.05
N ASN A 241 -11.12 -7.28 -3.18
CA ASN A 241 -11.77 -7.03 -4.47
C ASN A 241 -11.02 -5.99 -5.31
N VAL A 242 -10.44 -4.97 -4.69
CA VAL A 242 -9.55 -4.00 -5.35
C VAL A 242 -8.30 -4.68 -5.90
N ALA A 243 -7.62 -5.51 -5.07
CA ALA A 243 -6.45 -6.27 -5.49
C ALA A 243 -6.75 -7.18 -6.69
N TRP A 244 -7.88 -7.90 -6.65
CA TRP A 244 -8.37 -8.71 -7.76
C TRP A 244 -8.55 -7.88 -9.04
N TRP A 245 -9.28 -6.78 -8.93
CA TRP A 245 -9.61 -5.95 -10.09
C TRP A 245 -8.33 -5.40 -10.73
N ILE A 246 -7.44 -4.78 -9.96
CA ILE A 246 -6.23 -4.16 -10.51
C ILE A 246 -5.33 -5.21 -11.19
N ALA A 247 -5.12 -6.36 -10.54
CA ALA A 247 -4.24 -7.41 -11.05
C ALA A 247 -4.80 -8.09 -12.31
N THR A 248 -6.13 -8.23 -12.45
CA THR A 248 -6.74 -8.77 -13.68
C THR A 248 -6.71 -7.79 -14.85
N GLN A 249 -6.59 -6.49 -14.59
CA GLN A 249 -6.35 -5.48 -15.64
C GLN A 249 -4.88 -5.42 -16.11
N CYS A 250 -3.97 -6.23 -15.55
CA CYS A 250 -2.56 -6.30 -15.97
C CYS A 250 -2.31 -7.41 -17.02
N SER A 251 -3.38 -7.99 -17.58
CA SER A 251 -3.35 -9.12 -18.51
C SER A 251 -3.22 -8.71 -19.97
#